data_AF-A0A1Y2GJ97-F1
#
_entry.id   AF-A0A1Y2GJ97-F1
#
_cell.length_a   1.000
_cell.length_b   1.000
_cell.length_c   1.000
_cell.angle_alpha   90.00
_cell.angle_beta   90.00
_cell.angle_gamma   90.00
#
_symmetry.space_group_name_H-M   'P 1'
#
loop_
_entity.id
_entity.type
_entity.pdbx_description
1 polymer ?
#
loop_
_entity_poly.entity_id
_entity_poly.type
_entity_poly.pdbx_seq_one_letter_code
_entity_poly.pdbx_strand_id
1 'polypeptide(L)'
;MGLELNTIRVYQLAVDLLNPSHAHEQKTHKLKRLVQSPNSYFMDVKCPGCVQITTVFSHAQTVVMCSSCANVLAQPTGGITRLTEGCSFRRKQA
;
A
#
# COMPACT_ATOMS: atom_id res chain seq x y z
N MET A 1 29.40 38.91 -7.19
CA MET A 1 28.98 38.88 -8.60
C MET A 1 28.76 37.42 -8.97
N GLY A 2 27.64 36.79 -8.67
CA GLY A 2 26.29 37.31 -8.76
C GLY A 2 25.80 37.15 -10.20
N LEU A 3 25.56 35.90 -10.61
CA LEU A 3 24.69 35.56 -11.73
C LEU A 3 23.92 34.30 -11.37
N GLU A 4 22.67 34.53 -10.99
CA GLU A 4 21.62 33.56 -10.81
C GLU A 4 21.41 32.79 -12.11
N LEU A 5 21.79 31.50 -12.14
CA LEU A 5 21.27 30.60 -13.17
C LEU A 5 19.84 30.24 -12.79
N ASN A 6 18.97 31.14 -13.24
CA ASN A 6 17.54 30.98 -13.44
C ASN A 6 17.14 29.51 -13.55
N THR A 7 16.20 29.13 -12.68
CA THR A 7 15.17 28.11 -12.88
C THR A 7 14.59 28.18 -14.29
N ILE A 8 15.27 27.62 -15.29
CA ILE A 8 14.65 27.26 -16.56
C ILE A 8 13.74 26.08 -16.20
N ARG A 9 12.47 26.38 -15.94
CA ARG A 9 11.41 25.38 -16.07
C ARG A 9 11.45 24.92 -17.51
N VAL A 10 12.22 23.87 -17.78
CA VAL A 10 12.15 23.15 -19.05
C VAL A 10 10.73 22.57 -19.07
N TYR A 11 9.82 23.29 -19.70
CA TYR A 11 8.52 22.73 -20.06
C TYR A 11 8.83 21.65 -21.08
N GLN A 12 8.92 20.41 -20.60
CA GLN A 12 9.11 19.25 -21.44
C GLN A 12 7.88 19.15 -22.35
N LEU A 13 8.03 19.56 -23.62
CA LEU A 13 6.95 19.68 -24.61
C LEU A 13 6.27 18.35 -24.95
N ALA A 14 6.85 17.21 -24.52
CA ALA A 14 6.29 15.88 -24.69
C ALA A 14 6.50 15.04 -23.42
N VAL A 15 5.42 14.46 -22.90
CA VAL A 15 5.45 13.44 -21.84
C VAL A 15 5.80 12.11 -22.47
N ASP A 16 6.83 11.42 -21.98
CA ASP A 16 7.13 10.04 -22.39
C ASP A 16 6.04 9.09 -21.86
N LEU A 17 5.19 8.63 -22.76
CA LEU A 17 4.08 7.72 -22.48
C LEU A 17 4.51 6.26 -22.39
N LEU A 18 5.64 5.90 -23.00
CA LEU A 18 6.14 4.52 -23.04
C LEU A 18 6.90 4.19 -21.75
N ASN A 19 7.60 5.17 -21.18
CA ASN A 19 8.36 5.01 -19.95
C ASN A 19 7.97 6.07 -18.89
N PRO A 20 6.75 5.99 -18.34
CA PRO A 20 6.33 6.91 -17.29
C PRO A 20 7.21 6.78 -16.05
N SER A 21 7.48 7.89 -15.36
CA SER A 21 8.19 7.83 -14.08
C SER A 21 7.36 7.11 -13.00
N HIS A 22 8.03 6.45 -12.05
CA HIS A 22 7.36 5.78 -10.93
C HIS A 22 6.45 6.72 -10.12
N ALA A 23 6.85 7.99 -9.97
CA ALA A 23 6.03 9.00 -9.30
C ALA A 23 4.74 9.32 -10.08
N HIS A 24 4.77 9.22 -11.42
CA HIS A 24 3.58 9.37 -12.26
C HIS A 24 2.66 8.16 -12.10
N GLU A 25 3.19 6.94 -12.20
CA GLU A 25 2.41 5.71 -12.07
C GLU A 25 1.70 5.58 -10.72
N GLN A 26 2.35 6.00 -9.62
CA GLN A 26 1.74 5.98 -8.28
C GLN A 26 0.51 6.89 -8.15
N LYS A 27 0.45 7.98 -8.93
CA LYS A 27 -0.69 8.92 -8.95
C LYS A 27 -1.83 8.41 -9.82
N THR A 28 -1.53 7.56 -10.81
CA THR A 28 -2.55 7.01 -11.70
C THR A 28 -3.43 5.97 -11.01
N HIS A 29 -4.69 5.92 -11.41
CA HIS A 29 -5.62 4.88 -10.96
C HIS A 29 -5.15 3.50 -11.43
N LYS A 30 -5.37 2.45 -10.63
CA LYS A 30 -4.89 1.07 -10.89
C LYS A 30 -5.22 0.49 -12.28
N LEU A 31 -6.35 0.90 -12.88
CA LEU A 31 -6.76 0.47 -14.22
C LEU A 31 -6.16 1.30 -15.36
N LYS A 32 -5.64 2.50 -15.06
CA LYS A 32 -5.09 3.46 -16.03
C LYS A 32 -3.56 3.52 -16.02
N ARG A 33 -2.91 2.61 -15.29
CA ARG A 33 -1.46 2.40 -15.38
C ARG A 33 -1.10 1.82 -16.73
N LEU A 34 0.16 1.97 -17.13
CA LEU A 34 0.70 1.34 -18.35
C LEU A 34 0.45 -0.17 -18.34
N VAL A 35 0.70 -0.81 -17.19
CA VAL A 35 0.32 -2.19 -16.91
C VAL A 35 -0.59 -2.21 -15.69
N GLN A 36 -1.76 -2.84 -15.82
CA GLN A 36 -2.73 -2.94 -14.75
C GLN A 36 -2.23 -3.86 -13.64
N SER A 37 -2.27 -3.37 -12.40
CA SER A 37 -1.85 -4.12 -11.22
C SER A 37 -2.71 -3.78 -10.00
N PRO A 38 -3.00 -4.75 -9.12
CA PRO A 38 -3.78 -4.49 -7.92
C PRO A 38 -3.00 -3.63 -6.92
N ASN A 39 -3.71 -2.81 -6.13
CA ASN A 39 -3.15 -2.09 -4.99
C ASN A 39 -3.18 -2.89 -3.69
N SER A 40 -3.90 -4.01 -3.67
CA SER A 40 -4.05 -4.87 -2.52
C SER A 40 -2.83 -5.79 -2.34
N TYR A 41 -2.62 -6.21 -1.10
CA TYR A 41 -1.55 -7.12 -0.72
C TYR A 41 -1.98 -8.02 0.45
N PHE A 42 -1.22 -9.09 0.65
CA PHE A 42 -1.29 -9.91 1.86
C PHE A 42 -0.26 -9.41 2.88
N MET A 43 -0.63 -9.48 4.15
CA MET A 43 0.24 -9.12 5.26
C MET A 43 0.19 -10.21 6.34
N ASP A 44 1.31 -10.40 7.01
CA ASP A 44 1.42 -11.23 8.20
C ASP A 44 1.18 -10.35 9.42
N VAL A 45 0.11 -10.61 10.17
CA VAL A 45 -0.25 -9.88 11.40
C VAL A 45 0.11 -10.75 12.58
N LYS A 46 0.89 -10.19 13.50
CA LYS A 46 1.26 -10.82 14.76
C LYS A 46 0.31 -10.38 15.85
N CYS A 47 -0.29 -11.35 16.55
CA CYS A 47 -1.13 -11.07 17.71
C CYS A 47 -0.28 -10.64 18.92
N PRO A 48 -0.65 -9.58 19.67
CA PRO A 48 0.09 -9.14 20.85
C PRO A 48 0.09 -10.15 21.99
N GLY A 49 -0.97 -10.97 22.14
CA GLY A 49 -1.10 -11.93 23.25
C GLY A 49 -0.47 -13.29 22.95
N CYS A 50 -0.74 -13.85 21.76
CA CYS A 50 -0.37 -15.22 21.43
C CYS A 50 0.93 -15.35 20.63
N VAL A 51 1.52 -14.24 20.15
CA VAL A 51 2.72 -14.20 19.28
C VAL A 51 2.55 -14.93 17.94
N GLN A 52 1.44 -15.63 17.74
CA GLN A 52 1.07 -16.31 16.51
C GLN A 52 0.87 -15.32 15.37
N ILE A 53 1.38 -15.71 14.19
CA ILE A 53 1.33 -14.93 12.97
C ILE A 53 0.20 -15.47 12.11
N THR A 54 -0.71 -14.59 11.70
CA THR A 54 -1.84 -14.93 10.83
C THR A 54 -1.77 -14.10 9.56
N THR A 55 -1.98 -14.72 8.41
CA THR A 55 -2.05 -14.03 7.11
C THR A 55 -3.38 -13.33 6.96
N VAL A 56 -3.35 -12.02 6.73
CA VAL A 56 -4.51 -11.16 6.56
C VAL A 56 -4.44 -10.46 5.21
N PHE A 57 -5.58 -10.33 4.54
CA PHE A 57 -5.70 -9.54 3.33
C PHE A 57 -5.92 -8.06 3.67
N SER A 58 -5.22 -7.17 2.97
CA SER A 58 -5.28 -5.71 3.20
C SER A 58 -6.68 -5.09 3.12
N HIS A 59 -7.59 -5.66 2.32
CA HIS A 59 -8.97 -5.18 2.15
C HIS A 59 -9.96 -6.30 2.51
N ALA A 60 -9.73 -7.01 3.62
CA ALA A 60 -10.62 -8.09 4.07
C ALA A 60 -12.05 -7.56 4.32
N GLN A 61 -13.03 -8.31 3.81
CA GLN A 61 -14.46 -8.01 3.97
C GLN A 61 -15.03 -8.57 5.29
N THR A 62 -14.38 -9.58 5.86
CA THR A 62 -14.80 -10.24 7.10
C THR A 62 -13.92 -9.82 8.27
N VAL A 63 -14.46 -9.97 9.49
CA VAL A 63 -13.67 -9.83 10.72
C VAL A 63 -12.66 -10.97 10.78
N VAL A 64 -11.38 -10.64 10.94
CA VAL A 64 -10.31 -11.63 11.01
C VAL A 64 -9.93 -11.87 12.46
N MET A 65 -10.07 -13.12 12.90
CA MET A 65 -9.78 -13.56 14.26
C MET A 65 -8.49 -14.38 14.30
N CYS A 66 -7.74 -14.27 15.41
CA CYS A 66 -6.58 -15.12 15.65
C CYS A 66 -7.02 -16.56 15.92
N SER A 67 -6.35 -17.54 15.31
CA SER A 67 -6.68 -18.97 15.45
C SER A 67 -6.45 -19.52 16.86
N SER A 68 -5.58 -18.89 17.67
CA SER A 68 -5.23 -19.38 19.02
C SER A 68 -5.97 -18.66 20.14
N CYS A 69 -6.10 -17.33 20.09
CA CYS A 69 -6.72 -16.54 21.16
C CYS A 69 -8.17 -16.12 20.87
N ALA A 70 -8.68 -16.37 19.66
CA ALA A 70 -9.95 -15.81 19.16
C ALA A 70 -10.05 -14.25 19.21
N ASN A 71 -8.95 -13.56 19.53
CA ASN A 71 -8.90 -12.10 19.51
C ASN A 71 -9.07 -11.58 18.08
N VAL A 72 -9.83 -10.50 17.95
CA VAL A 72 -10.00 -9.79 16.68
C VAL A 72 -8.69 -9.12 16.29
N LEU A 73 -8.15 -9.46 15.12
CA LEU A 73 -6.91 -8.89 14.57
C LEU A 73 -7.20 -7.72 13.62
N ALA A 74 -8.27 -7.84 12.83
CA ALA A 74 -8.66 -6.83 11.86
C ALA A 74 -10.19 -6.74 11.74
N GLN A 75 -10.68 -5.51 11.61
CA GLN A 75 -12.08 -5.19 11.32
C GLN A 75 -12.24 -4.73 9.86
N PRO A 76 -13.29 -5.18 9.16
CA PRO A 76 -13.55 -4.76 7.80
C PRO A 76 -13.94 -3.28 7.75
N THR A 77 -13.47 -2.59 6.73
CA THR A 77 -13.84 -1.20 6.42
C THR A 77 -14.21 -1.12 4.93
N GLY A 78 -14.62 0.06 4.45
CA GLY A 78 -14.81 0.29 3.01
C GLY A 78 -13.51 0.27 2.18
N GLY A 79 -12.34 0.19 2.83
CA GLY A 79 -11.04 0.24 2.18
C GLY A 79 -10.04 -0.69 2.87
N ILE A 80 -8.89 -0.14 3.28
CA ILE A 80 -7.89 -0.90 4.02
C ILE A 80 -8.47 -1.26 5.41
N THR A 81 -8.31 -2.51 5.79
CA THR A 81 -8.80 -3.04 7.07
C THR A 81 -8.20 -2.30 8.25
N ARG A 82 -9.00 -2.13 9.30
CA ARG A 82 -8.52 -1.55 10.56
C ARG A 82 -7.91 -2.65 11.40
N LEU A 83 -6.61 -2.56 11.68
CA LEU A 83 -5.95 -3.47 12.62
C LEU A 83 -6.27 -3.07 14.07
N THR A 84 -6.35 -4.06 14.94
CA THR A 84 -6.50 -3.84 16.39
C THR A 84 -5.23 -3.24 16.97
N GLU A 85 -5.38 -2.35 17.97
CA GLU A 85 -4.26 -1.72 18.65
C GLU A 85 -3.27 -2.76 19.20
N GLY A 86 -1.97 -2.51 19.05
CA GLY A 86 -0.90 -3.42 19.50
C GLY A 86 -0.57 -4.57 18.54
N CYS A 87 -1.27 -4.72 17.42
CA CYS A 87 -0.90 -5.70 16.39
C CYS A 87 0.24 -5.17 15.51
N SER A 88 1.36 -5.90 15.42
CA SER A 88 2.43 -5.60 14.45
C SER A 88 2.18 -6.35 13.13
N PHE A 89 2.44 -5.73 11.99
CA PHE A 89 2.27 -6.37 10.69
C PHE A 89 3.52 -6.28 9.80
N ARG A 90 3.69 -7.27 8.92
CA ARG A 90 4.69 -7.30 7.86
C ARG A 90 4.00 -7.54 6.52
N ARG A 91 4.30 -6.75 5.49
CA ARG A 91 3.81 -7.01 4.14
C ARG A 91 4.51 -8.25 3.57
N LYS A 92 3.74 -9.21 3.07
CA LYS A 92 4.28 -10.33 2.30
C LYS A 92 4.68 -9.83 0.92
N GLN A 93 5.88 -10.20 0.48
CA GLN A 93 6.30 -9.98 -0.90
C GLN A 93 5.58 -11.01 -1.78
N ALA A 94 5.13 -10.56 -2.94
CA ALA A 94 4.58 -11.42 -4.00
C ALA A 94 5.70 -11.85 -4.94
#